data_AF-A0A6J4HFK8-F1
#
_entry.id   AF-A0A6J4HFK8-F1
#
_cell.length_a   1.000
_cell.length_b   1.000
_cell.length_c   1.000
_cell.angle_alpha   90.00
_cell.angle_beta   90.00
_cell.angle_gamma   90.00
#
_symmetry.space_group_name_H-M   'P 1'
#
loop_
_entity.id
_entity.type
_entity.pdbx_description
1 polymer ?
#
loop_
_entity_poly.entity_id
_entity_poly.type
_entity_poly.pdbx_seq_one_letter_code
_entity_poly.pdbx_strand_id
1 'polypeptide(L)'
;AVVAAAGLLRALEAVPGADRGRATALLAALALTTAVFAVASVGSLRDQQDDMVAAIARHPATITVTTRSSLPRLAWRADREVTWMLTDEAGLPGLLQHLRSEGVADVAVVTAVDVPLSDLGAYPVLKPVHEAALTDNGLQLVVGLDR
;
A
#
# COMPACT_ATOMS: atom_id res chain seq x y z
N ALA A 1 -3.99 24.54 8.59
CA ALA A 1 -5.45 24.46 8.81
C ALA A 1 -6.02 25.75 9.46
N VAL A 2 -5.50 26.20 10.61
CA VAL A 2 -6.05 27.36 11.36
C VAL A 2 -6.04 28.68 10.57
N VAL A 3 -4.98 28.94 9.79
CA VAL A 3 -4.87 30.16 8.95
C VAL A 3 -5.90 30.19 7.81
N ALA A 4 -6.23 29.03 7.23
CA ALA A 4 -7.25 28.91 6.19
C ALA A 4 -8.67 29.13 6.75
N ALA A 5 -8.94 28.65 7.97
CA ALA A 5 -10.23 28.85 8.64
C ALA A 5 -10.47 30.33 9.02
N ALA A 6 -9.44 31.04 9.49
CA ALA A 6 -9.53 32.46 9.82
C ALA A 6 -9.76 33.36 8.58
N GLY A 7 -9.13 33.03 7.45
CA GLY A 7 -9.36 33.72 6.18
C GLY A 7 -10.78 33.53 5.63
N LEU A 8 -11.33 32.32 5.78
CA LEU A 8 -12.69 31.98 5.36
C LEU A 8 -13.77 32.72 6.18
N LEU A 9 -13.56 32.82 7.50
CA LEU A 9 -14.42 33.57 8.41
C LEU A 9 -14.46 35.06 8.08
N ARG A 10 -13.29 35.68 7.81
CA ARG A 10 -13.24 37.08 7.37
C ARG A 10 -13.90 37.31 6.01
N ALA A 11 -13.76 36.37 5.08
CA ALA A 11 -14.44 36.45 3.79
C ALA A 11 -15.97 36.39 3.93
N LEU A 12 -16.50 35.58 4.85
CA LEU A 12 -17.93 35.50 5.19
C LEU A 12 -18.47 36.76 5.88
N GLU A 13 -17.67 37.39 6.74
CA GLU A 13 -18.02 38.67 7.39
C GLU A 13 -18.16 39.80 6.37
N ALA A 14 -17.34 39.79 5.31
CA ALA A 14 -17.40 40.76 4.22
C ALA A 14 -18.61 40.58 3.27
N VAL A 15 -19.35 39.46 3.36
CA VAL A 15 -20.56 39.22 2.55
C VAL A 15 -21.75 40.01 3.13
N PRO A 16 -22.48 40.79 2.31
CA PRO A 16 -23.69 41.49 2.72
C PRO A 16 -24.76 40.55 3.30
N GLY A 17 -25.51 41.01 4.30
CA GLY A 17 -26.43 40.17 5.10
C GLY A 17 -27.49 39.40 4.30
N ALA A 18 -27.91 39.89 3.13
CA ALA A 18 -28.87 39.21 2.26
C ALA A 18 -28.28 37.95 1.59
N ASP A 19 -26.97 37.90 1.35
CA ASP A 19 -26.29 36.79 0.65
C ASP A 19 -25.44 35.92 1.59
N ARG A 20 -25.26 36.32 2.85
CA ARG A 20 -24.47 35.59 3.84
C ARG A 20 -25.00 34.17 4.09
N GLY A 21 -26.32 33.97 4.07
CA GLY A 21 -26.93 32.64 4.18
C GLY A 21 -26.56 31.72 3.00
N ARG A 22 -26.56 32.26 1.78
CA ARG A 22 -26.15 31.53 0.56
C ARG A 22 -24.65 31.24 0.56
N ALA A 23 -23.83 32.21 0.94
CA ALA A 23 -22.38 32.03 1.06
C ALA A 23 -22.01 30.96 2.11
N THR A 24 -22.70 30.95 3.26
CA THR A 24 -22.49 29.94 4.30
C THR A 24 -22.92 28.56 3.81
N ALA A 25 -24.07 28.46 3.15
CA ALA A 25 -24.55 27.20 2.57
C ALA A 25 -23.59 26.64 1.52
N LEU A 26 -23.01 27.49 0.65
CA LEU A 26 -22.02 27.09 -0.35
C LEU A 26 -20.73 26.58 0.31
N LEU A 27 -20.24 27.25 1.35
CA LEU A 27 -19.04 26.81 2.07
C LEU A 27 -19.28 25.50 2.84
N ALA A 28 -20.45 25.35 3.45
CA ALA A 28 -20.83 24.10 4.10
C ALA A 28 -20.93 22.95 3.08
N ALA A 29 -21.55 23.19 1.92
CA ALA A 29 -21.64 22.22 0.84
C ALA A 29 -20.26 21.82 0.29
N LEU A 30 -19.35 22.78 0.11
CA LEU A 30 -17.99 22.53 -0.33
C LEU A 30 -17.22 21.69 0.70
N ALA A 31 -17.28 22.07 1.98
CA ALA A 31 -16.64 21.33 3.06
C ALA A 31 -17.15 19.88 3.16
N LEU A 32 -18.47 19.68 3.06
CA LEU A 32 -19.09 18.36 3.04
C LEU A 32 -18.59 17.54 1.84
N THR A 33 -18.56 18.13 0.65
CA THR A 33 -18.11 17.45 -0.57
C THR A 33 -16.64 17.02 -0.46
N THR A 34 -15.76 17.91 0.03
CA THR A 34 -14.35 17.57 0.27
C THR A 34 -14.19 16.47 1.31
N ALA A 35 -14.96 16.51 2.39
CA ALA A 35 -14.92 15.47 3.43
C ALA A 35 -15.38 14.11 2.90
N VAL A 36 -16.50 14.06 2.17
CA VAL A 36 -17.01 12.83 1.55
C VAL A 36 -16.00 12.27 0.55
N PHE A 37 -15.43 13.12 -0.31
CA PHE A 37 -14.39 12.71 -1.25
C PHE A 37 -13.17 12.14 -0.52
N ALA A 38 -12.67 12.81 0.51
CA ALA A 38 -11.52 12.33 1.28
C ALA A 38 -11.79 10.97 1.95
N VAL A 39 -12.97 10.78 2.55
CA VAL A 39 -13.37 9.50 3.15
C VAL A 39 -13.48 8.40 2.09
N ALA A 40 -14.13 8.70 0.95
CA ALA A 40 -14.26 7.75 -0.15
C ALA A 40 -12.90 7.36 -0.74
N SER A 41 -11.98 8.32 -0.92
CA SER A 41 -10.61 8.04 -1.38
C SER A 41 -9.84 7.18 -0.39
N VAL A 42 -9.93 7.46 0.91
CA VAL A 42 -9.27 6.65 1.94
C VAL A 42 -9.85 5.24 2.01
N GLY A 43 -11.17 5.10 1.86
CA GLY A 43 -11.85 3.80 1.78
C GLY A 43 -11.35 2.99 0.60
N SER A 44 -11.39 3.57 -0.61
CA SER A 44 -10.93 2.91 -1.83
C SER A 44 -9.46 2.49 -1.78
N LEU A 45 -8.58 3.31 -1.18
CA LEU A 45 -7.16 2.96 -1.01
C LEU A 45 -6.97 1.80 -0.02
N ARG A 46 -7.80 1.72 1.02
CA ARG A 46 -7.76 0.61 1.97
C ARG A 46 -8.23 -0.69 1.33
N ASP A 47 -9.38 -0.66 0.65
CA ASP A 47 -9.93 -1.84 -0.02
C ASP A 47 -8.92 -2.40 -1.03
N GLN A 48 -8.29 -1.53 -1.82
CA GLN A 48 -7.23 -1.93 -2.76
C GLN A 48 -6.02 -2.58 -2.05
N GLN A 49 -5.65 -2.09 -0.86
CA GLN A 49 -4.54 -2.67 -0.10
C GLN A 49 -4.91 -4.01 0.53
N ASP A 50 -6.13 -4.15 1.04
CA ASP A 50 -6.64 -5.40 1.60
C ASP A 50 -6.73 -6.48 0.51
N ASP A 51 -7.16 -6.12 -0.70
CA ASP A 51 -7.17 -7.00 -1.87
C ASP A 51 -5.77 -7.50 -2.24
N MET A 52 -4.76 -6.64 -2.19
CA MET A 52 -3.36 -7.05 -2.41
C MET A 52 -2.86 -8.02 -1.34
N VAL A 53 -3.14 -7.75 -0.05
CA VAL A 53 -2.75 -8.64 1.05
C VAL A 53 -3.44 -10.00 0.92
N ALA A 54 -4.74 -10.00 0.63
CA ALA A 54 -5.52 -11.22 0.40
C ALA A 54 -4.97 -12.02 -0.79
N ALA A 55 -4.61 -11.35 -1.90
CA ALA A 55 -4.01 -12.00 -3.06
C ALA A 55 -2.67 -12.69 -2.70
N ILE A 56 -1.82 -12.03 -1.90
CA ILE A 56 -0.53 -12.58 -1.47
C ILE A 56 -0.74 -13.75 -0.50
N ALA A 57 -1.68 -13.66 0.44
CA ALA A 57 -1.99 -14.71 1.41
C ALA A 57 -2.48 -16.02 0.76
N ARG A 58 -2.99 -15.99 -0.48
CA ARG A 58 -3.33 -17.21 -1.25
C ARG A 58 -2.12 -18.04 -1.65
N HIS A 59 -0.91 -17.48 -1.59
CA HIS A 59 0.34 -18.14 -1.94
C HIS A 59 1.16 -18.33 -0.66
N PRO A 60 0.89 -19.39 0.12
CA PRO A 60 1.56 -19.60 1.39
C PRO A 60 3.04 -19.84 1.14
N ALA A 61 3.84 -18.83 1.46
CA ALA A 61 5.28 -18.93 1.61
C ALA A 61 5.64 -18.71 3.07
N THR A 62 6.67 -19.39 3.56
CA THR A 62 7.13 -19.27 4.96
C THR A 62 7.44 -17.82 5.34
N ILE A 63 8.06 -17.06 4.42
CA ILE A 63 8.35 -15.63 4.60
C ILE A 63 7.96 -14.88 3.33
N THR A 64 7.32 -13.71 3.50
CA THR A 64 7.06 -12.76 2.43
C THR A 64 7.98 -11.55 2.58
N VAL A 65 8.86 -11.32 1.61
CA VAL A 65 9.73 -10.15 1.52
C VAL A 65 9.10 -9.14 0.57
N THR A 66 9.10 -7.87 0.93
CA THR A 66 8.60 -6.79 0.06
C THR A 66 9.50 -5.57 0.09
N THR A 67 9.56 -4.85 -1.02
CA THR A 67 10.20 -3.53 -1.11
C THR A 67 9.22 -2.39 -0.79
N ARG A 68 7.92 -2.69 -0.70
CA ARG A 68 6.86 -1.70 -0.49
C ARG A 68 6.48 -1.61 0.98
N SER A 69 6.88 -0.53 1.64
CA SER A 69 6.66 -0.30 3.09
C SER A 69 5.20 -0.26 3.55
N SER A 70 4.24 -0.04 2.64
CA SER A 70 2.81 -0.01 2.98
C SER A 70 2.20 -1.39 3.20
N LEU A 71 2.72 -2.45 2.56
CA LEU A 71 2.12 -3.79 2.62
C LEU A 71 2.33 -4.47 3.99
N PRO A 72 3.55 -4.52 4.57
CA PRO A 72 3.78 -5.13 5.87
C PRO A 72 2.94 -4.47 6.97
N ARG A 73 2.81 -3.14 6.91
CA ARG A 73 2.05 -2.37 7.92
C ARG A 73 0.56 -2.75 7.99
N LEU A 74 -0.01 -3.22 6.89
CA LEU A 74 -1.41 -3.64 6.81
C LEU A 74 -1.55 -5.12 7.12
N ALA A 75 -0.69 -5.96 6.54
CA ALA A 75 -0.72 -7.39 6.83
C ALA A 75 -0.45 -7.69 8.31
N TRP A 76 0.46 -6.96 8.98
CA TRP A 76 0.67 -7.07 10.44
C TRP A 76 -0.57 -6.74 11.27
N ARG A 77 -1.54 -6.01 10.71
CA ARG A 77 -2.82 -5.73 11.37
C ARG A 77 -3.91 -6.74 11.02
N ALA A 78 -3.77 -7.45 9.90
CA ALA A 78 -4.80 -8.30 9.34
C ALA A 78 -4.55 -9.80 9.55
N ASP A 79 -3.28 -10.23 9.60
CA ASP A 79 -2.92 -11.65 9.55
C ASP A 79 -1.70 -11.96 10.44
N ARG A 80 -1.83 -13.00 11.28
CA ARG A 80 -0.76 -13.47 12.19
C ARG A 80 0.06 -14.61 11.59
N GLU A 81 -0.37 -15.20 10.48
CA GLU A 81 0.24 -16.40 9.93
C GLU A 81 1.33 -16.08 8.89
N VAL A 82 1.32 -14.86 8.32
CA VAL A 82 2.32 -14.43 7.33
C VAL A 82 3.44 -13.64 7.99
N THR A 83 4.68 -14.14 7.89
CA THR A 83 5.87 -13.40 8.32
C THR A 83 6.32 -12.45 7.22
N TRP A 84 6.15 -11.15 7.44
CA TRP A 84 6.56 -10.11 6.50
C TRP A 84 7.91 -9.50 6.85
N MET A 85 8.76 -9.34 5.84
CA MET A 85 10.02 -8.60 5.92
C MET A 85 10.02 -7.46 4.92
N LEU A 86 10.54 -6.31 5.36
CA LEU A 86 10.72 -5.13 4.51
C LEU A 86 12.21 -4.94 4.25
N THR A 87 12.56 -4.78 2.99
CA THR A 87 13.91 -4.40 2.54
C THR A 87 13.81 -3.34 1.45
N ASP A 88 14.92 -2.70 1.09
CA ASP A 88 15.03 -2.00 -0.18
C ASP A 88 15.52 -2.96 -1.29
N GLU A 89 15.52 -2.48 -2.53
CA GLU A 89 15.98 -3.25 -3.70
C GLU A 89 17.45 -3.66 -3.57
N ALA A 90 18.30 -2.80 -3.00
CA ALA A 90 19.72 -3.07 -2.83
C ALA A 90 20.00 -4.16 -1.78
N GLY A 91 19.19 -4.23 -0.72
CA GLY A 91 19.30 -5.21 0.36
C GLY A 91 18.61 -6.54 0.06
N LEU A 92 17.73 -6.58 -0.95
CA LEU A 92 16.96 -7.78 -1.30
C LEU A 92 17.85 -9.01 -1.57
N PRO A 93 18.92 -8.95 -2.39
CA PRO A 93 19.77 -10.11 -2.63
C PRO A 93 20.43 -10.65 -1.34
N GLY A 94 20.95 -9.75 -0.50
CA GLY A 94 21.60 -10.12 0.76
C GLY A 94 20.63 -10.73 1.75
N LEU A 95 19.42 -10.20 1.84
CA LEU A 95 18.35 -10.75 2.69
C LEU A 95 17.95 -12.15 2.23
N LEU A 96 17.74 -12.37 0.93
CA LEU A 96 17.37 -13.69 0.42
C LEU A 96 18.47 -14.73 0.61
N GLN A 97 19.74 -14.34 0.45
CA GLN A 97 20.87 -15.21 0.74
C GLN A 97 20.92 -15.59 2.22
N HIS A 98 20.66 -14.62 3.11
CA HIS A 98 20.59 -14.88 4.54
C HIS A 98 19.44 -15.85 4.89
N LEU A 99 18.22 -15.60 4.39
CA LEU A 99 17.06 -16.48 4.61
C LEU A 99 17.32 -17.91 4.14
N ARG A 100 17.93 -18.06 2.97
CA ARG A 100 18.33 -19.39 2.48
C ARG A 100 19.37 -20.05 3.39
N SER A 101 20.37 -19.31 3.85
CA SER A 101 21.40 -19.84 4.77
C SER A 101 20.84 -20.27 6.13
N GLU A 102 19.74 -19.64 6.58
CA GLU A 102 18.98 -20.01 7.77
C GLU A 102 18.02 -21.20 7.54
N GLY A 103 17.99 -21.75 6.32
CA GLY A 103 17.18 -22.92 5.97
C GLY A 103 15.73 -22.61 5.56
N VAL A 104 15.41 -21.36 5.21
CA VAL A 104 14.08 -21.01 4.69
C VAL A 104 13.93 -21.56 3.27
N ALA A 105 13.13 -22.62 3.14
CA ALA A 105 12.97 -23.37 1.89
C ALA A 105 12.14 -22.65 0.82
N ASP A 106 11.28 -21.72 1.22
CA ASP A 106 10.35 -21.02 0.36
C ASP A 106 10.12 -19.57 0.80
N VAL A 107 10.26 -18.64 -0.14
CA VAL A 107 10.07 -17.21 0.09
C VAL A 107 9.19 -16.63 -1.02
N ALA A 108 8.19 -15.85 -0.62
CA ALA A 108 7.45 -14.98 -1.53
C ALA A 108 8.15 -13.62 -1.59
N VAL A 109 8.43 -13.12 -2.78
CA VAL A 109 8.98 -11.78 -2.97
C VAL A 109 7.99 -10.93 -3.75
N VAL A 110 7.61 -9.80 -3.16
CA VAL A 110 6.72 -8.81 -3.75
C VAL A 110 7.54 -7.57 -4.07
N THR A 111 7.67 -7.25 -5.35
CA THR A 111 8.50 -6.15 -5.82
C THR A 111 7.82 -5.42 -6.98
N ALA A 112 8.39 -4.29 -7.42
CA ALA A 112 7.91 -3.61 -8.62
C ALA A 112 8.19 -4.46 -9.88
N VAL A 113 7.34 -4.33 -10.89
CA VAL A 113 7.38 -5.16 -12.12
C VAL A 113 8.70 -5.00 -12.90
N ASP A 114 9.36 -3.86 -12.76
CA ASP A 114 10.63 -3.51 -13.41
C ASP A 114 11.87 -4.01 -12.67
N VAL A 115 11.73 -4.50 -11.43
CA VAL A 115 12.87 -5.04 -10.67
C VAL A 115 13.32 -6.38 -11.30
N PRO A 116 14.60 -6.49 -11.70
CA PRO A 116 15.09 -7.68 -12.38
C PRO A 116 15.13 -8.88 -11.43
N LEU A 117 14.51 -9.98 -11.85
CA LEU A 117 14.43 -11.22 -11.08
C LEU A 117 15.79 -11.89 -10.84
N SER A 118 16.86 -11.42 -11.50
CA SER A 118 18.24 -11.83 -11.21
C SER A 118 18.62 -11.61 -9.74
N ASP A 119 17.99 -10.63 -9.10
CA ASP A 119 18.21 -10.29 -7.69
C ASP A 119 17.67 -11.37 -6.73
N LEU A 120 16.83 -12.28 -7.25
CA LEU A 120 16.33 -13.47 -6.55
C LEU A 120 17.22 -14.71 -6.75
N GLY A 121 18.38 -14.57 -7.40
CA GLY A 121 19.29 -15.67 -7.76
C GLY A 121 19.83 -16.49 -6.58
N ALA A 122 19.52 -16.11 -5.34
CA ALA A 122 19.74 -16.93 -4.17
C ALA A 122 18.89 -18.22 -4.19
N TYR A 123 17.69 -18.22 -4.77
CA TYR A 123 16.82 -19.40 -4.86
C TYR A 123 16.92 -20.07 -6.24
N PRO A 124 17.15 -21.40 -6.32
CA PRO A 124 17.38 -22.10 -7.58
C PRO A 124 16.13 -22.17 -8.48
N VAL A 125 14.94 -22.17 -7.88
CA VAL A 125 13.67 -22.21 -8.60
C VAL A 125 12.91 -20.93 -8.33
N LEU A 126 12.65 -20.16 -9.39
CA LEU A 126 11.84 -18.95 -9.35
C LEU A 126 10.54 -19.18 -10.11
N LYS A 127 9.41 -18.99 -9.43
CA LYS A 127 8.07 -19.11 -10.04
C LYS A 127 7.36 -17.76 -9.98
N PRO A 128 7.25 -17.03 -11.10
CA PRO A 128 6.41 -15.85 -11.15
C PRO A 128 4.95 -16.25 -10.93
N VAL A 129 4.25 -15.50 -10.10
CA VAL A 129 2.85 -15.68 -9.79
C VAL A 129 2.09 -14.47 -10.31
N HIS A 130 1.13 -14.74 -11.19
CA HIS A 130 0.29 -13.68 -11.74
C HIS A 130 -0.91 -13.44 -10.82
N GLU A 131 -0.97 -12.25 -10.24
CA GLU A 131 -2.09 -11.77 -9.45
C GLU A 131 -2.55 -10.42 -10.00
N ALA A 132 -3.82 -10.33 -10.41
CA ALA A 132 -4.36 -9.11 -11.02
C ALA A 132 -4.25 -7.92 -10.05
N ALA A 133 -4.61 -8.13 -8.77
CA ALA A 133 -4.54 -7.11 -7.73
C ALA A 133 -3.12 -6.53 -7.52
N LEU A 134 -2.06 -7.31 -7.78
CA LEU A 134 -0.69 -6.83 -7.73
C LEU A 134 -0.28 -6.13 -9.02
N THR A 135 -0.60 -6.74 -10.17
CA THR A 135 -0.25 -6.24 -11.49
C THR A 135 -0.87 -4.86 -11.74
N ASP A 136 -2.14 -4.67 -11.38
CA ASP A 136 -2.87 -3.40 -11.47
C ASP A 136 -2.23 -2.30 -10.62
N ASN A 137 -1.42 -2.68 -9.64
CA ASN A 137 -0.67 -1.80 -8.74
C ASN A 137 0.81 -1.68 -9.11
N GLY A 138 1.23 -2.18 -10.29
CA GLY A 138 2.62 -2.15 -10.73
C GLY A 138 3.56 -3.04 -9.91
N LEU A 139 3.00 -4.07 -9.26
CA LEU A 139 3.74 -5.06 -8.48
C LEU A 139 3.73 -6.42 -9.16
N GLN A 140 4.77 -7.20 -8.89
CA GLN A 140 4.86 -8.61 -9.23
C GLN A 140 5.15 -9.44 -7.98
N LEU A 141 4.61 -10.66 -7.94
CA LEU A 141 4.89 -11.66 -6.93
C LEU A 141 5.70 -12.78 -7.56
N VAL A 142 6.81 -13.14 -6.92
CA VAL A 142 7.64 -14.28 -7.32
C VAL A 142 7.89 -15.18 -6.11
N VAL A 143 7.70 -16.47 -6.29
CA VAL A 143 7.97 -17.47 -5.26
C VAL A 143 9.32 -18.14 -5.57
N GLY A 144 10.29 -17.90 -4.68
CA GLY A 144 11.58 -18.59 -4.67
C GLY A 144 11.50 -19.88 -3.87
N LEU A 145 12.00 -20.98 -4.43
CA LEU A 145 11.99 -22.31 -3.81
C LEU A 145 13.39 -22.92 -3.82
N ASP A 146 13.81 -23.47 -2.68
CA ASP A 146 15.08 -24.19 -2.48
C ASP A 146 14.82 -25.69 -2.45
N ARG A 147 14.45 -26.25 -3.61
CA ARG A 147 14.08 -27.66 -3.80
C ARG A 147 14.91 -28.30 -4.89
#